data_AF-A0A1Q9RSW6-F1
#
_entry.id   AF-A0A1Q9RSW6-F1
#
_cell.length_a   1.000
_cell.length_b   1.000
_cell.length_c   1.000
_cell.angle_alpha   90.00
_cell.angle_beta   90.00
_cell.angle_gamma   90.00
#
_symmetry.space_group_name_H-M   'P 1'
#
loop_
_entity.id
_entity.type
_entity.pdbx_description
1 polymer ?
#
loop_
_entity_poly.entity_id
_entity_poly.type
_entity_poly.pdbx_seq_one_letter_code
_entity_poly.pdbx_strand_id
1 'polypeptide(L)'
;MKQLIARIDDDLHRRLKERAAEQDRSLNELVTTVLAAAVQDDTESVRRRIDRSGLRVVPRRPAAVRSRDDVIRRLAGLGTPVSDALTADRDGR
;
A
#
# COMPACT_ATOMS: atom_id res chain seq x y z
N MET A 1 2.23 28.66 -17.30
CA MET A 1 3.03 28.64 -16.05
C MET A 1 2.25 29.32 -14.94
N LYS A 2 2.31 28.80 -13.72
CA LYS A 2 1.69 29.41 -12.53
C LYS A 2 2.80 29.60 -11.48
N GLN A 3 2.74 30.66 -10.69
CA GLN A 3 3.72 30.97 -9.65
C GLN A 3 3.11 30.70 -8.27
N LEU A 4 3.89 30.07 -7.39
CA LEU A 4 3.54 29.82 -5.99
C LEU A 4 4.59 30.50 -5.12
N ILE A 5 4.16 31.31 -4.16
CA ILE A 5 5.02 31.92 -3.15
C ILE A 5 4.57 31.34 -1.81
N ALA A 6 5.47 30.66 -1.11
CA ALA A 6 5.22 30.08 0.20
C ALA A 6 6.20 30.66 1.21
N ARG A 7 5.72 30.93 2.43
CA ARG A 7 6.60 31.28 3.55
C ARG A 7 7.05 29.97 4.22
N ILE A 8 8.36 29.81 4.34
CA ILE A 8 8.99 28.69 5.03
C ILE A 8 10.01 29.26 6.02
N ASP A 9 10.29 28.52 7.08
CA ASP A 9 11.36 28.85 8.01
C ASP A 9 12.75 28.70 7.35
N ASP A 10 13.73 29.42 7.89
CA ASP A 10 15.09 29.46 7.35
C ASP A 10 15.79 28.09 7.41
N ASP A 11 15.46 27.28 8.41
CA ASP A 11 16.00 25.93 8.56
C ASP A 11 15.49 24.99 7.46
N LEU A 12 14.20 25.04 7.14
CA LEU A 12 13.62 24.30 6.04
C LEU A 12 14.21 24.76 4.71
N HIS A 13 14.35 26.07 4.50
CA HIS A 13 14.96 26.60 3.28
C HIS A 13 16.40 26.10 3.09
N ARG A 14 17.21 26.12 4.16
CA ARG A 14 18.59 25.61 4.14
C ARG A 14 18.65 24.14 3.77
N ARG A 15 17.84 23.29 4.42
CA ARG A 15 17.80 21.84 4.15
C ARG A 15 17.35 21.53 2.73
N LEU A 16 16.40 22.29 2.18
CA LEU A 16 15.97 22.13 0.79
C LEU A 16 17.09 22.50 -0.19
N LYS A 17 17.87 23.54 0.11
CA LYS A 17 19.01 23.95 -0.72
C LYS A 17 20.14 22.92 -0.70
N GLU A 18 20.48 22.39 0.48
CA GLU A 18 21.46 21.30 0.64
C GLU A 18 21.03 20.07 -0.19
N ARG A 19 19.77 19.65 -0.03
CA ARG A 19 19.22 18.51 -0.78
C ARG A 19 19.16 18.72 -2.30
N ALA A 20 18.96 19.96 -2.75
CA ALA A 20 18.97 20.29 -4.17
C ALA A 20 20.40 20.21 -4.74
N ALA A 21 21.39 20.69 -3.98
CA ALA A 21 22.80 20.61 -4.35
C ALA A 21 23.30 19.15 -4.41
N GLU A 22 22.91 18.30 -3.46
CA GLU A 22 23.24 16.86 -3.48
C GLU A 22 22.72 16.13 -4.73
N GLN A 23 21.66 16.64 -5.35
CA GLN A 23 21.03 16.01 -6.51
C GLN A 23 21.39 16.70 -7.83
N ASP A 24 22.26 17.71 -7.82
CA ASP A 24 22.57 18.58 -8.97
C ASP A 24 21.31 19.18 -9.62
N ARG A 25 20.32 19.55 -8.79
CA ARG A 25 19.02 20.06 -9.24
C ARG A 25 18.77 21.47 -8.74
N SER A 26 17.97 22.22 -9.49
CA SER A 26 17.52 23.53 -8.99
C SER A 26 16.51 23.36 -7.85
N LEU A 27 16.52 24.30 -6.90
CA LEU A 27 15.57 24.29 -5.78
C LEU A 27 14.11 24.25 -6.25
N ASN A 28 13.77 25.02 -7.30
CA ASN A 28 12.44 25.03 -7.88
C ASN A 28 12.04 23.67 -8.46
N GLU A 29 12.97 22.99 -9.14
CA GLU A 29 12.73 21.68 -9.72
C GLU A 29 12.50 20.61 -8.63
N LEU A 30 13.32 20.65 -7.58
CA LEU A 30 13.15 19.80 -6.39
C LEU A 30 11.78 20.02 -5.74
N VAL A 31 11.44 21.27 -5.43
CA VAL A 31 10.18 21.64 -4.77
C VAL A 31 8.98 21.24 -5.63
N THR A 32 9.01 21.53 -6.94
CA THR A 32 7.92 21.16 -7.86
C THR A 32 7.76 19.64 -7.95
N THR A 33 8.86 18.89 -7.95
CA THR A 33 8.82 17.41 -7.97
C THR A 33 8.20 16.86 -6.69
N VAL A 34 8.60 17.39 -5.53
CA VAL A 34 8.06 16.96 -4.22
C VAL A 34 6.57 17.30 -4.12
N LEU A 35 6.16 18.50 -4.52
CA LEU A 35 4.75 18.89 -4.54
C LEU A 35 3.93 18.04 -5.51
N ALA A 36 4.47 17.73 -6.69
CA ALA A 36 3.82 16.84 -7.64
C ALA A 36 3.64 15.42 -7.06
N ALA A 37 4.65 14.90 -6.36
CA ALA A 37 4.56 13.61 -5.69
C ALA A 37 3.54 13.63 -4.53
N ALA A 38 3.52 14.70 -3.73
CA ALA A 38 2.57 14.85 -2.62
C ALA A 38 1.11 14.93 -3.10
N VAL A 39 0.86 15.59 -4.24
CA VAL A 39 -0.46 15.60 -4.88
C VAL A 39 -0.79 14.26 -5.54
N GLN A 40 0.22 13.49 -5.93
CA GLN A 40 0.04 12.15 -6.51
C GLN A 40 -0.15 11.05 -5.47
N ASP A 41 -0.13 11.33 -4.16
CA ASP A 41 -0.38 10.33 -3.10
C ASP A 41 -1.87 9.91 -3.00
N ASP A 42 -2.54 9.87 -4.14
CA ASP A 42 -3.74 9.09 -4.38
C ASP A 42 -3.34 7.61 -4.47
N THR A 43 -4.16 6.74 -3.92
CA THR A 43 -4.07 5.27 -4.03
C THR A 43 -3.84 4.79 -5.49
N GLU A 44 -4.24 5.62 -6.47
CA GLU A 44 -3.99 5.46 -7.89
C GLU A 44 -2.50 5.53 -8.32
N SER A 45 -1.64 6.35 -7.69
CA SER A 45 -0.22 6.38 -8.08
C SER A 45 0.55 5.16 -7.58
N VAL A 46 0.23 4.67 -6.38
CA VAL A 46 0.76 3.40 -5.85
C VAL A 46 0.33 2.25 -6.75
N ARG A 47 -0.96 2.18 -7.12
CA ARG A 47 -1.46 1.19 -8.10
C ARG A 47 -0.70 1.27 -9.43
N ARG A 48 -0.57 2.46 -10.01
CA ARG A 48 0.17 2.66 -11.28
C ARG A 48 1.66 2.28 -11.18
N ARG A 49 2.30 2.50 -10.03
CA ARG A 49 3.69 2.09 -9.81
C ARG A 49 3.81 0.56 -9.71
N ILE A 50 2.87 -0.10 -9.02
CA ILE A 50 2.81 -1.57 -8.94
C ILE A 50 2.52 -2.16 -10.33
N ASP A 51 1.59 -1.58 -11.09
CA ASP A 51 1.29 -1.97 -12.48
C ASP A 51 2.53 -1.89 -13.36
N ARG A 52 3.26 -0.76 -13.32
CA ARG A 52 4.47 -0.56 -14.14
C ARG A 52 5.62 -1.49 -13.75
N SER A 53 5.72 -1.86 -12.47
CA SER A 53 6.76 -2.77 -11.98
C SER A 53 6.54 -4.24 -12.39
N GLY A 54 5.36 -4.59 -12.92
CA GLY A 54 4.99 -5.97 -13.20
C GLY A 54 4.75 -6.82 -11.95
N LEU A 55 4.86 -6.24 -10.75
CA LEU A 55 4.66 -6.93 -9.46
C LEU A 55 3.18 -7.05 -9.08
N ARG A 56 2.26 -6.55 -9.91
CA ARG A 56 0.82 -6.67 -9.63
C ARG A 56 0.36 -8.10 -9.87
N VAL A 57 0.17 -8.85 -8.79
CA VAL A 57 -0.58 -10.10 -8.82
C VAL A 57 -2.04 -9.80 -8.48
N VAL A 58 -2.93 -9.91 -9.47
CA VAL A 58 -4.38 -9.92 -9.23
C VAL A 58 -4.80 -11.39 -9.09
N PRO A 59 -5.11 -11.87 -7.88
CA PRO A 59 -5.60 -13.23 -7.72
C PRO A 59 -6.89 -13.40 -8.53
N ARG A 60 -7.01 -14.52 -9.24
CA ARG A 60 -8.24 -14.85 -9.96
C ARG A 60 -9.38 -14.88 -8.96
N ARG A 61 -10.42 -14.07 -9.22
CA ARG A 61 -11.66 -14.15 -8.45
C ARG A 61 -12.24 -15.55 -8.62
N PRO A 62 -12.65 -16.24 -7.55
CA PRO A 62 -13.29 -17.53 -7.67
C PRO A 62 -14.53 -17.42 -8.57
N ALA A 63 -14.72 -18.38 -9.48
CA ALA A 63 -15.89 -18.41 -10.37
C ALA A 63 -17.21 -18.53 -9.59
N ALA A 64 -17.16 -19.14 -8.40
CA ALA A 64 -18.27 -19.21 -7.46
C ALA A 64 -17.75 -18.96 -6.05
N VAL A 65 -18.41 -18.06 -5.34
CA VAL A 65 -18.23 -17.85 -3.90
C VAL A 65 -19.50 -18.38 -3.23
N ARG A 66 -19.36 -19.34 -2.31
CA ARG A 66 -20.50 -19.83 -1.55
C ARG A 66 -21.00 -18.73 -0.61
N SER A 67 -22.31 -18.64 -0.44
CA SER A 67 -22.87 -17.74 0.56
C SER A 67 -22.38 -18.13 1.96
N ARG A 68 -22.30 -17.15 2.86
CA ARG A 68 -21.91 -17.39 4.26
C ARG A 68 -22.77 -18.47 4.90
N ASP A 69 -24.08 -18.44 4.63
CA ASP A 69 -25.03 -19.38 5.22
C ASP A 69 -24.87 -20.79 4.66
N ASP A 70 -24.53 -20.96 3.38
CA ASP A 70 -24.25 -22.28 2.81
C ASP A 70 -22.97 -22.89 3.38
N VAL A 71 -21.95 -22.07 3.65
CA VAL A 71 -20.73 -22.52 4.32
C VAL A 71 -21.04 -22.97 5.74
N ILE A 72 -21.78 -22.17 6.51
CA ILE A 72 -22.16 -22.50 7.89
C ILE A 72 -23.00 -23.78 7.92
N ARG A 73 -24.00 -23.90 7.04
CA ARG A 73 -24.87 -25.09 6.96
C ARG A 73 -24.07 -26.35 6.65
N ARG A 74 -23.09 -26.26 5.73
CA ARG A 74 -22.28 -27.41 5.32
C ARG A 74 -21.26 -27.84 6.39
N LEU A 75 -20.82 -26.91 7.22
CA LEU A 75 -19.86 -27.18 8.30
C LEU A 75 -20.53 -27.41 9.66
N ALA A 76 -21.86 -27.32 9.74
CA ALA A 76 -22.61 -27.61 10.94
C ALA A 76 -22.36 -29.06 11.39
N GLY A 77 -22.01 -29.23 12.66
CA GLY A 77 -21.69 -30.54 13.25
C GLY A 77 -20.21 -30.96 13.13
N LEU A 78 -19.38 -30.23 12.38
CA LEU A 78 -17.93 -30.52 12.28
C LEU A 78 -17.10 -29.87 13.40
N GLY A 79 -17.71 -29.11 14.31
CA GLY A 79 -17.00 -28.39 15.38
C GLY A 79 -16.17 -29.30 16.28
N THR A 80 -16.83 -30.24 16.98
CA THR A 80 -16.15 -31.15 17.92
C THR A 80 -15.11 -32.05 17.24
N PRO A 81 -15.41 -32.75 16.12
CA PRO A 81 -14.42 -33.60 15.47
C PRO A 81 -13.18 -32.85 14.98
N VAL A 82 -13.33 -31.61 14.50
CA VAL A 82 -12.21 -30.78 14.05
C VAL A 82 -11.39 -30.28 15.25
N SER A 83 -12.05 -29.88 16.34
CA SER A 83 -11.37 -29.48 17.58
C SER A 83 -10.58 -30.62 18.21
N ASP A 84 -11.12 -31.83 18.21
CA ASP A 84 -10.45 -33.02 18.75
C ASP A 84 -9.24 -33.39 17.90
N ALA A 85 -9.36 -33.36 16.57
CA ALA A 85 -8.25 -33.61 15.64
C ALA A 85 -7.13 -32.56 15.78
N LEU A 86 -7.46 -31.28 15.95
CA LEU A 86 -6.47 -30.22 16.17
C LEU A 86 -5.78 -30.33 17.53
N THR A 87 -6.49 -30.79 18.56
CA THR A 87 -5.91 -31.05 19.88
C THR A 87 -4.92 -32.22 19.79
N ALA A 88 -5.31 -33.32 19.13
CA ALA A 88 -4.43 -34.46 18.91
C ALA A 88 -3.16 -34.11 18.10
N ASP A 89 -3.25 -33.23 17.09
CA ASP A 89 -2.08 -32.76 16.32
C ASP A 89 -1.12 -31.89 17.16
N ARG A 90 -1.67 -31.08 18.09
CA ARG A 90 -0.85 -30.26 19.00
C ARG A 90 -0.16 -31.10 20.07
N ASP A 91 -0.87 -32.06 20.63
CA ASP A 91 -0.35 -32.92 21.71
C ASP A 91 0.62 -33.99 21.17
N GLY A 92 0.65 -34.22 19.86
CA GLY A 92 1.56 -35.14 19.17
C GLY A 92 2.89 -34.52 18.70
N ARG A 93 3.15 -33.24 18.97
CA ARG A 93 4.44 -32.56 18.72
C ARG A 93 5.24 -32.37 19.99
#